data_AF-A0A8D8BN24-F1
#
_entry.id   AF-A0A8D8BN24-F1
#
_cell.length_a   1.000
_cell.length_b   1.000
_cell.length_c   1.000
_cell.angle_alpha   90.00
_cell.angle_beta   90.00
_cell.angle_gamma   90.00
#
_symmetry.space_group_name_H-M   'P 1'
#
loop_
_entity.id
_entity.type
_entity.pdbx_description
1 polymer ?
#
loop_
_entity_poly.entity_id
_entity_poly.type
_entity_poly.pdbx_seq_one_letter_code
_entity_poly.pdbx_strand_id
1 'polypeptide(L)'
;MATTSTEDERSLREDREAPRDRGLWRDLVAYWILGLCNNYGYVVMLTAAHDILKELGGGDHGDDGKSMMLDPFAGNSTLLRNGDPAAFAYEKRPCNKLSTGAILLADILPALSIKLVASFLPLWKHVRVAGCVSLAAAGFLLVAFATSDWVLFLGVICTFFSSGLGEATFLAYASYFNKNVISTWSSGTGGAGVIGSLSYTGLTAAGLSPKATMLVMLVVPALEACSFWVLL
;
A
#
# COMPACT_ATOMS: atom_id res chain seq x y z
N MET A 1 -49.87 15.80 9.83
CA MET A 1 -50.09 15.02 8.59
C MET A 1 -49.09 15.50 7.52
N ALA A 2 -47.79 15.33 7.77
CA ALA A 2 -46.71 15.84 6.90
C ALA A 2 -45.39 15.05 7.06
N THR A 3 -45.44 13.83 7.58
CA THR A 3 -44.25 12.98 7.81
C THR A 3 -44.22 11.75 6.90
N THR A 4 -45.37 11.39 6.30
CA THR A 4 -45.50 10.19 5.47
C THR A 4 -44.89 10.34 4.08
N SER A 5 -44.81 11.56 3.53
CA SER A 5 -44.30 11.77 2.17
C SER A 5 -42.77 11.70 2.06
N THR A 6 -42.04 12.01 3.13
CA THR A 6 -40.56 11.97 3.12
C THR A 6 -39.98 10.58 3.33
N GLU A 7 -40.72 9.70 4.01
CA GLU A 7 -40.33 8.28 4.14
C GLU A 7 -40.65 7.52 2.85
N ASP A 8 -41.78 7.81 2.20
CA ASP A 8 -42.12 7.25 0.88
C ASP A 8 -41.16 7.70 -0.22
N GLU A 9 -40.72 8.97 -0.23
CA GLU A 9 -39.71 9.40 -1.21
C GLU A 9 -38.31 8.81 -0.94
N ARG A 10 -38.02 8.42 0.31
CA ARG A 10 -36.75 7.79 0.68
C ARG A 10 -36.76 6.30 0.35
N SER A 11 -37.88 5.60 0.56
CA SER A 11 -38.08 4.21 0.14
C SER A 11 -38.13 4.07 -1.39
N LEU A 12 -38.81 4.99 -2.10
CA LEU A 12 -38.83 5.03 -3.57
C LEU A 12 -37.47 5.38 -4.21
N ARG A 13 -36.52 5.94 -3.44
CA ARG A 13 -35.13 6.16 -3.88
C ARG A 13 -34.24 4.94 -3.63
N GLU A 14 -34.57 4.10 -2.65
CA GLU A 14 -33.90 2.82 -2.41
C GLU A 14 -34.34 1.76 -3.43
N ASP A 15 -35.57 1.87 -3.96
CA ASP A 15 -36.13 0.98 -4.98
C ASP A 15 -35.90 1.43 -6.43
N ARG A 16 -34.89 2.28 -6.71
CA ARG A 16 -34.38 2.43 -8.08
C ARG A 16 -33.67 1.14 -8.48
N GLU A 17 -34.49 0.21 -8.97
CA GLU A 17 -34.18 -0.97 -9.79
C GLU A 17 -32.68 -1.25 -9.87
N ALA A 18 -32.18 -2.09 -8.96
CA ALA A 18 -30.88 -2.71 -9.15
C ALA A 18 -30.93 -3.39 -10.53
N PRO A 19 -30.10 -3.00 -11.52
CA PRO A 19 -30.02 -3.74 -12.75
C PRO A 19 -29.55 -5.13 -12.33
N ARG A 20 -30.43 -6.14 -12.47
CA ARG A 20 -30.05 -7.55 -12.31
C ARG A 20 -29.25 -7.93 -13.55
N ASP A 21 -28.06 -7.37 -13.64
CA ASP A 21 -27.24 -7.38 -14.84
C ASP A 21 -26.01 -8.20 -14.53
N ARG A 22 -25.78 -9.29 -15.27
CA ARG A 22 -24.67 -10.22 -15.01
C ARG A 22 -23.30 -9.50 -15.05
N GLY A 23 -23.23 -8.32 -15.66
CA GLY A 23 -22.07 -7.43 -15.64
C GLY A 23 -21.80 -6.78 -14.27
N LEU A 24 -22.83 -6.47 -13.46
CA LEU A 24 -22.65 -5.74 -12.21
C LEU A 24 -21.74 -6.48 -11.23
N TRP A 25 -21.98 -7.77 -10.98
CA TRP A 25 -21.13 -8.55 -10.06
C TRP A 25 -19.71 -8.69 -10.59
N ARG A 26 -19.55 -8.84 -11.91
CA ARG A 26 -18.24 -8.89 -12.56
C ARG A 26 -17.48 -7.58 -12.38
N ASP A 27 -18.13 -6.45 -12.60
CA ASP A 27 -17.52 -5.13 -12.46
C ASP A 27 -17.17 -4.85 -10.98
N LEU A 28 -18.02 -5.25 -10.04
CA LEU A 28 -17.73 -5.17 -8.60
C LEU A 28 -16.50 -6.01 -8.22
N VAL A 29 -16.46 -7.27 -8.66
CA VAL A 29 -15.31 -8.16 -8.40
C VAL A 29 -14.04 -7.60 -9.03
N ALA A 30 -14.11 -7.14 -10.28
CA ALA A 30 -12.96 -6.56 -10.96
C ALA A 30 -12.42 -5.34 -10.21
N TYR A 31 -13.29 -4.41 -9.79
CA TYR A 31 -12.87 -3.24 -9.03
C TYR A 31 -12.37 -3.56 -7.62
N TRP A 32 -12.87 -4.63 -6.99
CA TRP A 32 -12.31 -5.11 -5.73
C TRP A 32 -10.86 -5.56 -5.94
N ILE A 33 -10.61 -6.39 -6.96
CA ILE A 33 -9.27 -6.91 -7.26
C ILE A 33 -8.34 -5.78 -7.71
N LEU A 34 -8.81 -4.85 -8.54
CA LEU A 34 -7.99 -3.70 -8.96
C LEU A 34 -7.63 -2.82 -7.75
N GLY A 35 -8.57 -2.57 -6.84
CA GLY A 35 -8.31 -1.81 -5.61
C GLY A 35 -7.28 -2.49 -4.71
N LEU A 36 -7.36 -3.82 -4.62
CA LEU A 36 -6.37 -4.64 -3.93
C LEU A 36 -5.00 -4.53 -4.60
N CYS A 37 -4.89 -4.85 -5.89
CA CYS A 37 -3.61 -4.96 -6.59
C CYS A 37 -2.88 -3.62 -6.68
N ASN A 38 -3.61 -2.54 -6.96
CA ASN A 38 -3.06 -1.19 -7.07
C ASN A 38 -2.31 -0.74 -5.80
N ASN A 39 -2.81 -1.13 -4.62
CA ASN A 39 -2.26 -0.73 -3.33
C ASN A 39 -1.38 -1.82 -2.68
N TYR A 40 -1.43 -3.05 -3.20
CA TYR A 40 -0.69 -4.18 -2.63
C TYR A 40 0.82 -3.96 -2.64
N GLY A 41 1.38 -3.50 -3.77
CA GLY A 41 2.82 -3.27 -3.89
C GLY A 41 3.33 -2.24 -2.89
N TYR A 42 2.57 -1.16 -2.66
CA TYR A 42 2.90 -0.18 -1.63
C TYR A 42 3.01 -0.80 -0.23
N VAL A 43 2.00 -1.58 0.17
CA VAL A 43 1.95 -2.22 1.49
C VAL A 43 3.11 -3.21 1.67
N VAL A 44 3.39 -4.02 0.66
CA VAL A 44 4.48 -5.00 0.68
C VAL A 44 5.82 -4.30 0.80
N MET A 45 6.07 -3.24 0.03
CA MET A 45 7.33 -2.50 0.10
C MET A 45 7.54 -1.85 1.48
N LEU A 46 6.48 -1.32 2.10
CA LEU A 46 6.55 -0.81 3.47
C LEU A 46 6.83 -1.91 4.50
N THR A 47 6.20 -3.07 4.33
CA THR A 47 6.40 -4.21 5.24
C THR A 47 7.82 -4.79 5.10
N ALA A 48 8.34 -4.82 3.87
CA ALA A 48 9.65 -5.38 3.55
C ALA A 48 10.83 -4.43 3.77
N ALA A 49 10.57 -3.13 3.98
CA ALA A 49 11.61 -2.10 3.98
C ALA A 49 12.76 -2.40 4.96
N HIS A 50 12.45 -2.87 6.18
CA HIS A 50 13.49 -3.15 7.17
C HIS A 50 14.34 -4.38 6.81
N ASP A 51 13.71 -5.43 6.30
CA ASP A 51 14.39 -6.69 5.95
C ASP A 51 15.34 -6.49 4.77
N ILE A 52 14.90 -5.78 3.73
CA ILE A 52 15.69 -5.58 2.52
C ILE A 52 16.87 -4.64 2.79
N LEU A 53 16.69 -3.59 3.61
CA LEU A 53 17.78 -2.69 4.00
C LEU A 53 18.84 -3.40 4.85
N LYS A 54 18.43 -4.32 5.73
CA LYS A 54 19.37 -5.12 6.54
C LYS A 54 20.21 -6.07 5.69
N GLU A 55 19.64 -6.63 4.63
CA GLU A 55 20.33 -7.52 3.70
C GLU A 55 21.43 -6.78 2.89
N LEU A 56 21.22 -5.48 2.62
CA LEU A 56 22.18 -4.63 1.90
C LEU A 56 23.23 -3.99 2.83
N GLY A 57 22.83 -3.58 4.04
CA GLY A 57 23.71 -2.96 5.04
C GLY A 57 24.63 -3.93 5.80
N GLY A 58 24.56 -5.24 5.54
CA GLY A 58 25.42 -6.26 6.14
C GLY A 58 26.90 -6.21 5.69
N GLY A 59 27.26 -5.27 4.82
CA GLY A 59 28.65 -4.96 4.44
C GLY A 59 29.08 -3.59 4.95
N ASP A 60 29.73 -3.57 6.12
CA ASP A 60 30.61 -2.50 6.62
C ASP A 60 30.02 -1.09 6.85
N HIS A 61 29.43 -0.86 8.02
CA HIS A 61 29.86 0.19 8.97
C HIS A 61 28.95 0.19 10.21
N GLY A 62 29.58 0.26 11.39
CA GLY A 62 28.89 0.49 12.65
C GLY A 62 28.28 1.89 12.73
N ASP A 63 27.14 1.94 13.42
CA ASP A 63 26.60 3.08 14.18
C ASP A 63 26.43 4.43 13.47
N ASP A 64 25.18 4.70 13.02
CA ASP A 64 24.41 5.92 13.36
C ASP A 64 23.14 5.99 12.48
N GLY A 65 22.22 5.05 12.69
CA GLY A 65 20.93 4.99 12.01
C GLY A 65 19.82 4.80 13.02
N LYS A 66 19.35 5.91 13.61
CA LYS A 66 18.26 5.97 14.58
C LYS A 66 16.94 5.54 13.93
N SER A 67 16.75 4.23 13.74
CA SER A 67 15.45 3.64 13.42
C SER A 67 14.78 3.18 14.71
N MET A 68 13.56 3.66 14.88
CA MET A 68 12.76 3.56 16.08
C MET A 68 12.35 2.10 16.35
N MET A 69 13.09 1.50 17.28
CA MET A 69 12.76 0.42 18.21
C MET A 69 11.27 0.01 18.32
N LEU A 70 11.03 -1.31 18.34
CA LEU A 70 10.09 -1.96 19.27
C LEU A 70 10.49 -3.44 19.45
N ASP A 71 11.43 -3.72 20.37
CA ASP A 71 11.65 -5.05 20.95
C ASP A 71 11.04 -5.06 22.38
N PRO A 72 10.04 -5.91 22.70
CA PRO A 72 9.37 -5.89 24.00
C PRO A 72 10.05 -6.68 25.13
N PHE A 73 11.20 -7.33 24.93
CA PHE A 73 11.72 -8.27 25.94
C PHE A 73 13.26 -8.34 25.99
N ALA A 74 13.89 -7.36 26.60
CA ALA A 74 15.30 -7.44 27.00
C ALA A 74 15.52 -6.77 28.37
N GLY A 75 14.88 -7.32 29.40
CA GLY A 75 15.12 -6.94 30.80
C GLY A 75 15.86 -8.05 31.53
N ASN A 76 17.20 -8.02 31.52
CA ASN A 76 17.98 -8.55 32.64
C ASN A 76 19.44 -8.07 32.60
N SER A 77 19.76 -7.08 33.44
CA SER A 77 21.09 -6.83 34.00
C SER A 77 20.96 -5.86 35.17
N THR A 78 20.74 -6.42 36.35
CA THR A 78 20.86 -5.72 37.64
C THR A 78 22.33 -5.42 37.93
N LEU A 79 22.75 -4.15 37.86
CA LEU A 79 23.85 -3.65 38.70
C LEU A 79 23.45 -2.32 39.33
N LEU A 80 23.07 -2.42 40.60
CA LEU A 80 22.86 -1.32 41.52
C LEU A 80 24.21 -0.68 41.84
N ARG A 81 24.33 0.64 41.65
CA ARG A 81 25.38 1.45 42.30
C ARG A 81 24.70 2.49 43.19
N ASN A 82 24.95 2.30 44.49
CA ASN A 82 24.54 3.07 45.65
C ASN A 82 24.56 4.60 45.45
N GLY A 83 23.55 5.31 46.00
CA GLY A 83 23.85 6.62 46.60
C GLY A 83 22.78 7.69 46.76
N ASP A 84 21.62 7.68 46.08
CA ASP A 84 20.77 8.89 46.05
C ASP A 84 19.31 8.69 46.53
N PRO A 85 18.80 9.54 47.43
CA PRO A 85 17.41 9.49 47.87
C PRO A 85 16.51 10.10 46.78
N ALA A 86 15.58 9.29 46.27
CA ALA A 86 14.41 9.74 45.50
C ALA A 86 14.70 10.69 44.31
N ALA A 87 15.69 10.39 43.48
CA ALA A 87 15.64 10.86 42.10
C ALA A 87 14.59 10.03 41.37
N PHE A 88 13.37 10.56 41.25
CA PHE A 88 12.42 10.11 40.23
C PHE A 88 13.17 10.10 38.91
N ALA A 89 13.58 8.92 38.45
CA ALA A 89 14.25 8.75 37.18
C ALA A 89 13.28 9.25 36.11
N TYR A 90 13.49 10.49 35.67
CA TYR A 90 12.87 11.00 34.46
C TYR A 90 13.57 10.28 33.32
N GLU A 91 13.13 9.06 33.05
CA GLU A 91 13.58 8.27 31.92
C GLU A 91 13.19 9.09 30.68
N LYS A 92 14.19 9.76 30.13
CA LYS A 92 14.05 10.68 29.01
C LYS A 92 13.61 9.86 27.82
N ARG A 93 12.30 9.75 27.59
CA ARG A 93 11.74 9.12 26.39
C ARG A 93 12.51 9.66 25.18
N PRO A 94 13.05 8.82 24.29
CA PRO A 94 13.72 9.30 23.09
C PRO A 94 12.69 10.09 22.28
N CYS A 95 12.75 11.42 22.41
CA CYS A 95 11.86 12.31 21.71
C CYS A 95 12.32 12.32 20.25
N ASN A 96 11.52 11.71 19.38
CA ASN A 96 11.80 11.75 17.95
C ASN A 96 11.60 13.20 17.48
N LYS A 97 12.70 13.88 17.11
CA LYS A 97 12.65 15.24 16.54
C LYS A 97 11.98 15.26 15.17
N LEU A 98 11.85 14.11 14.53
CA LEU A 98 11.10 13.91 13.29
C LEU A 98 9.64 13.57 13.62
N SER A 99 8.72 14.41 13.14
CA SER A 99 7.29 14.14 13.22
C SER A 99 6.99 12.87 12.43
N THR A 100 6.25 11.93 13.04
CA THR A 100 5.70 10.77 12.34
C THR A 100 4.93 11.20 11.08
N GLY A 101 4.29 12.38 11.11
CA GLY A 101 3.63 12.97 9.96
C GLY A 101 4.59 13.43 8.85
N ALA A 102 5.81 13.87 9.17
CA ALA A 102 6.81 14.24 8.15
C ALA A 102 7.39 13.00 7.45
N ILE A 103 7.56 11.89 8.19
CA ILE A 103 7.98 10.60 7.63
C ILE A 103 6.88 10.04 6.72
N LEU A 104 5.62 10.08 7.16
CA LEU A 104 4.46 9.67 6.35
C LEU A 104 4.25 10.57 5.12
N LEU A 105 4.53 11.88 5.24
CA LEU A 105 4.51 12.78 4.09
C LEU A 105 5.64 12.48 3.11
N ALA A 106 6.86 12.17 3.56
CA ALA A 106 7.96 11.79 2.66
C ALA A 106 7.66 10.50 1.88
N ASP A 107 6.90 9.59 2.47
CA ASP A 107 6.43 8.34 1.86
C ASP A 107 5.28 8.57 0.84
N ILE A 108 4.39 9.51 1.14
CA ILE A 108 3.21 9.86 0.31
C ILE A 108 3.50 10.95 -0.73
N LEU A 109 4.55 11.77 -0.54
CA LEU A 109 4.92 12.89 -1.42
C LEU A 109 5.24 12.47 -2.85
N PRO A 110 5.98 11.37 -3.11
CA PRO A 110 6.18 10.88 -4.46
C PRO A 110 4.83 10.57 -5.13
N ALA A 111 3.96 9.80 -4.46
CA ALA A 111 2.64 9.45 -4.97
C ALA A 111 1.74 10.67 -5.21
N LEU A 112 1.75 11.67 -4.32
CA LEU A 112 1.00 12.93 -4.49
C LEU A 112 1.54 13.78 -5.64
N SER A 113 2.86 13.89 -5.79
CA SER A 113 3.50 14.62 -6.90
C SER A 113 3.05 14.07 -8.25
N ILE A 114 2.92 12.74 -8.33
CA ILE A 114 2.52 12.04 -9.53
C ILE A 114 1.01 12.14 -9.75
N LYS A 115 0.19 12.08 -8.69
CA LYS A 115 -1.27 12.34 -8.78
C LYS A 115 -1.58 13.74 -9.30
N LEU A 116 -0.74 14.73 -8.96
CA LEU A 116 -0.84 16.09 -9.51
C LEU A 116 -0.49 16.14 -11.00
N VAL A 117 0.56 15.45 -11.46
CA VAL A 117 0.98 15.44 -12.88
C VAL A 117 0.07 14.56 -13.75
N ALA A 118 -0.36 13.41 -13.23
CA ALA A 118 -1.20 12.45 -13.94
C ALA A 118 -2.59 13.02 -14.29
N SER A 119 -3.15 13.93 -13.48
CA SER A 119 -4.44 14.55 -13.77
C SER A 119 -4.43 15.44 -15.03
N PHE A 120 -3.26 15.87 -15.50
CA PHE A 120 -3.13 16.76 -16.66
C PHE A 120 -2.77 16.06 -17.98
N LEU A 121 -2.54 14.74 -17.99
CA LEU A 121 -2.19 14.01 -19.21
C LEU A 121 -3.41 13.33 -19.85
N PRO A 122 -3.86 13.76 -21.04
CA PRO A 122 -4.90 13.09 -21.81
C PRO A 122 -4.31 11.84 -22.48
N LEU A 123 -4.27 10.73 -21.75
CA LEU A 123 -3.82 9.44 -22.27
C LEU A 123 -4.96 8.41 -22.26
N TRP A 124 -5.00 7.59 -23.31
CA TRP A 124 -6.01 6.56 -23.50
C TRP A 124 -5.99 5.56 -22.33
N LYS A 125 -7.17 5.20 -21.83
CA LYS A 125 -7.35 4.37 -20.61
C LYS A 125 -6.48 3.09 -20.60
N HIS A 126 -6.43 2.36 -21.71
CA HIS A 126 -5.64 1.13 -21.81
C HIS A 126 -4.12 1.38 -21.74
N VAL A 127 -3.65 2.50 -22.29
CA VAL A 127 -2.22 2.87 -22.24
C VAL A 127 -1.83 3.24 -20.81
N ARG A 128 -2.72 3.93 -20.08
CA ARG A 128 -2.47 4.28 -18.67
C ARG A 128 -2.37 3.03 -17.80
N VAL A 129 -3.32 2.10 -17.93
CA VAL A 129 -3.30 0.86 -17.14
C VAL A 129 -2.12 -0.03 -17.53
N ALA A 130 -1.76 -0.12 -18.82
CA ALA A 130 -0.53 -0.80 -19.25
C ALA A 130 0.72 -0.17 -18.63
N GLY A 131 0.77 1.17 -18.59
CA GLY A 131 1.79 1.92 -17.88
C GLY A 131 1.88 1.53 -16.40
N CYS A 132 0.77 1.54 -15.67
CA CYS A 132 0.72 1.11 -14.27
C CYS A 132 1.25 -0.32 -14.10
N VAL A 133 0.64 -1.30 -14.77
CA VAL A 133 1.03 -2.71 -14.66
C VAL A 133 2.52 -2.91 -14.97
N SER A 134 3.02 -2.29 -16.05
CA SER A 134 4.43 -2.41 -16.43
C SER A 134 5.36 -1.79 -15.38
N LEU A 135 4.97 -0.66 -14.80
CA LEU A 135 5.78 0.06 -13.80
C LEU A 135 5.74 -0.63 -12.44
N ALA A 136 4.59 -1.20 -12.05
CA ALA A 136 4.47 -2.06 -10.87
C ALA A 136 5.35 -3.31 -11.02
N ALA A 137 5.26 -4.01 -12.16
CA ALA A 137 6.09 -5.17 -12.44
C ALA A 137 7.58 -4.82 -12.45
N ALA A 138 7.96 -3.70 -13.09
CA ALA A 138 9.33 -3.19 -13.06
C ALA A 138 9.78 -2.87 -11.63
N GLY A 139 8.93 -2.27 -10.80
CA GLY A 139 9.21 -1.98 -9.39
C GLY A 139 9.56 -3.24 -8.59
N PHE A 140 8.72 -4.29 -8.67
CA PHE A 140 9.00 -5.58 -8.02
C PHE A 140 10.28 -6.23 -8.52
N LEU A 141 10.53 -6.20 -9.84
CA LEU A 141 11.75 -6.76 -10.44
C LEU A 141 13.00 -5.99 -10.01
N LEU A 142 12.96 -4.66 -9.98
CA LEU A 142 14.06 -3.82 -9.53
C LEU A 142 14.42 -4.11 -8.07
N VAL A 143 13.42 -4.25 -7.19
CA VAL A 143 13.66 -4.61 -5.78
C VAL A 143 14.19 -6.03 -5.64
N ALA A 144 13.63 -7.00 -6.38
CA ALA A 144 14.08 -8.39 -6.34
C ALA A 144 15.55 -8.55 -6.78
N PHE A 145 15.97 -7.82 -7.81
CA PHE A 145 17.33 -7.86 -8.35
C PHE A 145 18.24 -6.74 -7.84
N ALA A 146 17.82 -6.01 -6.81
CA ALA A 146 18.62 -4.92 -6.27
C ALA A 146 19.96 -5.44 -5.74
N THR A 147 21.04 -4.91 -6.33
CA THR A 147 22.42 -5.07 -5.88
C THR A 147 22.94 -3.85 -5.13
N SER A 148 22.26 -2.71 -5.26
CA SER A 148 22.58 -1.46 -4.59
C SER A 148 21.31 -0.79 -4.06
N ASP A 149 21.47 0.01 -3.00
CA ASP A 149 20.38 0.73 -2.35
C ASP A 149 19.65 1.66 -3.32
N TRP A 150 20.38 2.27 -4.25
CA TRP A 150 19.81 3.15 -5.29
C TRP A 150 18.83 2.41 -6.20
N VAL A 151 19.13 1.17 -6.59
CA VAL A 151 18.25 0.35 -7.44
C VAL A 151 17.01 -0.09 -6.66
N LEU A 152 17.18 -0.41 -5.36
CA LEU A 152 16.06 -0.69 -4.47
C LEU A 152 15.12 0.51 -4.35
N PHE A 153 15.65 1.68 -4.00
CA PHE A 153 14.83 2.89 -3.87
C PHE A 153 14.12 3.25 -5.18
N LEU A 154 14.81 3.08 -6.32
CA LEU A 154 14.20 3.26 -7.63
C LEU A 154 13.00 2.31 -7.82
N GLY A 155 13.13 1.04 -7.46
CA GLY A 155 12.04 0.07 -7.54
C GLY A 155 10.84 0.42 -6.63
N VAL A 156 11.10 0.90 -5.41
CA VAL A 156 10.06 1.38 -4.49
C VAL A 156 9.34 2.60 -5.08
N ILE A 157 10.09 3.58 -5.59
CA ILE A 157 9.53 4.78 -6.23
C ILE A 157 8.68 4.41 -7.45
N CYS A 158 9.14 3.49 -8.31
CA CYS A 158 8.37 2.99 -9.44
C CYS A 158 7.05 2.36 -8.99
N THR A 159 7.08 1.55 -7.93
CA THR A 159 5.87 0.91 -7.37
C THR A 159 4.87 1.95 -6.87
N PHE A 160 5.34 3.00 -6.18
CA PHE A 160 4.48 4.06 -5.66
C PHE A 160 3.93 4.95 -6.79
N PHE A 161 4.74 5.20 -7.82
CA PHE A 161 4.27 5.89 -9.03
C PHE A 161 3.14 5.13 -9.70
N SER A 162 3.31 3.82 -9.86
CA SER A 162 2.28 2.95 -10.44
C SER A 162 0.98 3.03 -9.65
N SER A 163 1.06 2.87 -8.32
CA SER A 163 -0.09 2.92 -7.43
C SER A 163 -0.85 4.26 -7.50
N GLY A 164 -0.11 5.37 -7.55
CA GLY A 164 -0.70 6.71 -7.69
C GLY A 164 -1.37 6.94 -9.05
N LEU A 165 -0.74 6.49 -10.13
CA LEU A 165 -1.29 6.59 -11.48
C LEU A 165 -2.53 5.69 -11.66
N GLY A 166 -2.48 4.47 -11.12
CA GLY A 166 -3.57 3.50 -11.18
C GLY A 166 -4.79 3.99 -10.41
N GLU A 167 -4.64 4.48 -9.18
CA GLU A 167 -5.76 5.04 -8.39
C GLU A 167 -6.50 6.14 -9.16
N ALA A 168 -5.77 7.12 -9.72
CA ALA A 168 -6.37 8.19 -10.52
C ALA A 168 -7.09 7.64 -11.76
N THR A 169 -6.52 6.61 -12.41
CA THR A 169 -7.07 6.01 -13.62
C THR A 169 -8.33 5.20 -13.33
N PHE A 170 -8.30 4.31 -12.33
CA PHE A 170 -9.39 3.41 -12.00
C PHE A 170 -10.57 4.17 -11.36
N LEU A 171 -10.32 5.16 -10.50
CA LEU A 171 -11.38 5.99 -9.93
C LEU A 171 -12.03 6.87 -10.99
N ALA A 172 -11.26 7.45 -11.92
CA ALA A 172 -11.85 8.16 -13.07
C ALA A 172 -12.73 7.23 -13.90
N TYR A 173 -12.26 5.99 -14.12
CA TYR A 173 -13.02 4.99 -14.87
C TYR A 173 -14.26 4.48 -14.10
N ALA A 174 -14.26 4.54 -12.77
CA ALA A 174 -15.39 4.08 -11.95
C ALA A 174 -16.68 4.88 -12.19
N SER A 175 -16.55 6.12 -12.70
CA SER A 175 -17.69 6.97 -13.08
C SER A 175 -18.57 6.38 -14.20
N TYR A 176 -18.04 5.45 -14.99
CA TYR A 176 -18.79 4.75 -16.04
C TYR A 176 -19.60 3.55 -15.51
N PHE A 177 -19.40 3.15 -14.25
CA PHE A 177 -20.04 1.98 -13.65
C PHE A 177 -21.01 2.36 -12.53
N ASN A 178 -21.63 1.35 -11.92
CA ASN A 178 -22.56 1.55 -10.81
C ASN A 178 -21.87 2.18 -9.58
N LYS A 179 -22.59 3.03 -8.84
CA LYS A 179 -22.13 3.67 -7.59
C LYS A 179 -21.48 2.71 -6.57
N ASN A 180 -21.90 1.45 -6.54
CA ASN A 180 -21.37 0.44 -5.61
C ASN A 180 -19.90 0.09 -5.89
N VAL A 181 -19.43 0.30 -7.12
CA VAL A 181 -18.06 0.01 -7.56
C VAL A 181 -17.01 0.81 -6.77
N ILE A 182 -17.30 2.06 -6.42
CA ILE A 182 -16.39 2.90 -5.62
C ILE A 182 -16.25 2.36 -4.19
N SER A 183 -17.35 1.89 -3.61
CA SER A 183 -17.33 1.24 -2.28
C SER A 183 -16.52 -0.05 -2.32
N THR A 184 -16.71 -0.85 -3.37
CA THR A 184 -15.98 -2.11 -3.55
C THR A 184 -14.48 -1.90 -3.82
N TRP A 185 -14.12 -0.88 -4.60
CA TRP A 185 -12.73 -0.43 -4.77
C TRP A 185 -12.08 -0.04 -3.44
N SER A 186 -12.79 0.76 -2.63
CA SER A 186 -12.33 1.19 -1.31
C SER A 186 -12.12 -0.01 -0.38
N SER A 187 -13.05 -0.97 -0.40
CA SER A 187 -12.91 -2.23 0.33
C SER A 187 -11.69 -3.04 -0.13
N GLY A 188 -11.46 -3.15 -1.44
CA GLY A 188 -10.28 -3.82 -1.99
C GLY A 188 -8.97 -3.17 -1.56
N THR A 189 -8.93 -1.83 -1.51
CA THR A 189 -7.80 -1.06 -0.99
C THR A 189 -7.52 -1.35 0.48
N GLY A 190 -8.57 -1.41 1.31
CA GLY A 190 -8.44 -1.83 2.71
C GLY A 190 -7.94 -3.26 2.84
N GLY A 191 -8.42 -4.16 1.97
CA GLY A 191 -7.96 -5.54 1.85
C GLY A 191 -6.47 -5.64 1.50
N ALA A 192 -5.94 -4.74 0.66
CA ALA A 192 -4.52 -4.69 0.31
C ALA A 192 -3.62 -4.52 1.53
N GLY A 193 -4.04 -3.70 2.52
CA GLY A 193 -3.30 -3.50 3.76
C GLY A 193 -3.11 -4.79 4.56
N VAL A 194 -4.19 -5.55 4.72
CA VAL A 194 -4.18 -6.82 5.46
C VAL A 194 -3.51 -7.93 4.64
N ILE A 195 -3.92 -8.11 3.39
CA ILE A 195 -3.44 -9.19 2.53
C ILE A 195 -1.97 -8.97 2.16
N GLY A 196 -1.54 -7.74 1.87
CA GLY A 196 -0.15 -7.41 1.53
C GLY A 196 0.83 -7.67 2.68
N SER A 197 0.50 -7.20 3.88
CA SER A 197 1.35 -7.42 5.06
C SER A 197 1.43 -8.90 5.46
N LEU A 198 0.28 -9.59 5.49
CA LEU A 198 0.22 -11.01 5.82
C LEU A 198 0.89 -11.90 4.76
N SER A 199 0.72 -11.59 3.48
CA SER A 199 1.36 -12.37 2.41
C SER A 199 2.88 -12.24 2.43
N TYR A 200 3.41 -11.03 2.63
CA TYR A 200 4.86 -10.83 2.73
C TYR A 200 5.43 -11.56 3.94
N THR A 201 4.85 -11.31 5.11
CA THR A 201 5.29 -11.92 6.37
C THR A 201 5.11 -13.44 6.35
N GLY A 202 4.03 -13.95 5.77
CA GLY A 202 3.77 -15.38 5.65
C GLY A 202 4.77 -16.08 4.73
N LEU A 203 5.13 -15.46 3.60
CA LEU A 203 6.12 -16.00 2.68
C LEU A 203 7.54 -15.96 3.27
N THR A 204 7.92 -14.88 3.96
CA THR A 204 9.22 -14.81 4.64
C THR A 204 9.29 -15.74 5.85
N ALA A 205 8.20 -15.89 6.61
CA ALA A 205 8.10 -16.87 7.70
C ALA A 205 8.14 -18.33 7.21
N ALA A 206 7.70 -18.59 5.98
CA ALA A 206 7.85 -19.89 5.31
C ALA A 206 9.29 -20.16 4.83
N GLY A 207 10.21 -19.21 5.03
CA GLY A 207 11.64 -19.35 4.72
C GLY A 207 12.06 -18.78 3.36
N LEU A 208 11.20 -18.06 2.64
CA LEU A 208 11.60 -17.38 1.42
C LEU A 208 12.40 -16.11 1.76
N SER A 209 13.46 -15.85 1.00
CA SER A 209 14.18 -14.58 1.11
C SER A 209 13.30 -13.41 0.65
N PRO A 210 13.50 -12.19 1.18
CA PRO A 210 12.74 -11.01 0.76
C PRO A 210 12.75 -10.81 -0.76
N LYS A 211 13.89 -11.02 -1.41
CA LYS A 211 14.04 -10.94 -2.87
C LYS A 211 13.23 -11.99 -3.62
N ALA A 212 13.23 -13.24 -3.15
CA ALA A 212 12.41 -14.31 -3.74
C ALA A 212 10.91 -14.02 -3.55
N THR A 213 10.51 -13.48 -2.40
CA THR A 213 9.14 -13.07 -2.11
C THR A 213 8.67 -12.00 -3.10
N MET A 214 9.49 -11.01 -3.45
CA MET A 214 9.15 -10.00 -4.47
C MET A 214 8.91 -10.62 -5.86
N LEU A 215 9.68 -11.65 -6.24
CA LEU A 215 9.46 -12.38 -7.49
C LEU A 215 8.14 -13.15 -7.50
N VAL A 216 7.80 -13.82 -6.39
CA VAL A 216 6.52 -14.53 -6.26
C VAL A 216 5.35 -13.55 -6.34
N MET A 217 5.48 -12.38 -5.73
CA MET A 217 4.45 -11.34 -5.71
C MET A 217 4.24 -10.63 -7.05
N LEU A 218 5.06 -10.91 -8.07
CA LEU A 218 4.83 -10.44 -9.45
C LEU A 218 3.51 -10.96 -10.05
N VAL A 219 2.91 -11.97 -9.43
CA VAL A 219 1.53 -12.40 -9.73
C VAL A 219 0.52 -11.27 -9.56
N VAL A 220 0.76 -10.30 -8.67
CA VAL A 220 -0.20 -9.23 -8.37
C VAL A 220 -0.36 -8.22 -9.53
N PRO A 221 0.72 -7.66 -10.12
CA PRO A 221 0.60 -6.89 -11.35
C PRO A 221 -0.08 -7.67 -12.50
N ALA A 222 0.15 -8.99 -12.60
CA ALA A 222 -0.54 -9.81 -13.59
C ALA A 222 -2.04 -9.95 -13.30
N LEU A 223 -2.43 -10.09 -12.04
CA LEU A 223 -3.85 -10.09 -11.63
C LEU A 223 -4.52 -8.74 -11.88
N GLU A 224 -3.81 -7.63 -11.68
CA GLU A 224 -4.28 -6.29 -12.04
C GLU A 224 -4.59 -6.21 -13.55
N ALA A 225 -3.67 -6.69 -14.38
CA ALA A 225 -3.86 -6.75 -15.83
C ALA A 225 -5.07 -7.60 -16.23
N CYS A 226 -5.14 -8.84 -15.72
CA CYS A 226 -6.27 -9.72 -15.99
C CYS A 226 -7.61 -9.10 -15.57
N SER A 227 -7.63 -8.41 -14.42
CA SER A 227 -8.84 -7.76 -13.93
C SER A 227 -9.29 -6.62 -14.84
N PHE A 228 -8.36 -5.86 -15.41
CA PHE A 228 -8.71 -4.75 -16.27
C PHE A 228 -9.05 -5.15 -17.72
N TRP A 229 -8.33 -6.09 -18.33
CA TRP A 229 -8.56 -6.47 -19.74
C TRP A 229 -9.49 -7.65 -19.96
N VAL A 230 -9.70 -8.50 -18.95
CA VAL A 230 -10.51 -9.72 -19.08
C VAL A 230 -11.82 -9.61 -18.29
N LEU A 231 -11.79 -9.01 -17.09
CA LEU A 231 -13.00 -8.89 -16.26
C LEU A 231 -13.81 -7.61 -16.53
N LEU A 232 -13.18 -6.49 -16.89
CA LEU A 232 -13.84 -5.20 -17.20
C LEU A 232 -14.01 -4.99 -18.71
#